data_AF-A0A658K7L7-F1
#
_entry.id   AF-A0A658K7L7-F1
#
_cell.length_a   1.000
_cell.length_b   1.000
_cell.length_c   1.000
_cell.angle_alpha   90.00
_cell.angle_beta   90.00
_cell.angle_gamma   90.00
#
_symmetry.space_group_name_H-M   'P 1'
#
loop_
_entity.id
_entity.type
_entity.pdbx_description
1 polymer ?
#
loop_
_entity_poly.entity_id
_entity_poly.type
_entity_poly.pdbx_seq_one_letter_code
_entity_poly.pdbx_strand_id
1 'polypeptide(L)'
;MNNPLPDVALTEVSSALVSLDWVGMQVVEVPVRLAEAGVRHPVHAHVDLQVDLADPSVKGIHMSRLYRLLDRYAEHQILSPDTLGALMEAMVESHLDCHSSRARLTLSFNLLCRRPALITEGLSGWKSYPVKLDATWHAGRLCLDVSADITYSSTCPCSAALSRQL
;
A
#
# COMPACT_ATOMS: atom_id res chain seq x y z
N MET A 1 7.90 -26.07 -35.19
CA MET A 1 6.70 -25.23 -35.04
C MET A 1 6.45 -25.06 -33.56
N ASN A 2 6.75 -23.89 -32.99
CA ASN A 2 6.49 -23.62 -31.57
C ASN A 2 5.11 -23.00 -31.48
N ASN A 3 4.07 -23.82 -31.27
CA ASN A 3 2.72 -23.29 -31.08
C ASN A 3 2.71 -22.58 -29.72
N PRO A 4 2.36 -21.29 -29.63
CA PRO A 4 2.32 -20.59 -28.35
C PRO A 4 1.34 -21.30 -27.42
N LEU A 5 1.73 -21.44 -26.15
CA LEU A 5 0.86 -21.99 -25.12
C LEU A 5 -0.36 -21.07 -24.95
N PRO A 6 -1.57 -21.63 -24.76
CA PRO A 6 -2.78 -20.84 -24.59
C PRO A 6 -2.70 -20.01 -23.31
N ASP A 7 -3.22 -18.79 -23.38
CA ASP A 7 -3.30 -17.91 -22.24
C ASP A 7 -4.52 -18.27 -21.37
N VAL A 8 -4.31 -19.14 -20.39
CA VAL A 8 -5.37 -19.71 -19.54
C VAL A 8 -6.21 -18.65 -18.82
N ALA A 9 -5.67 -17.46 -18.53
CA ALA A 9 -6.44 -16.40 -17.88
C ALA A 9 -7.49 -15.77 -18.83
N LEU A 10 -7.22 -15.81 -20.13
CA LEU A 10 -8.07 -15.25 -21.18
C LEU A 10 -8.90 -16.30 -21.92
N THR A 11 -8.35 -17.51 -22.10
CA THR A 11 -8.93 -18.52 -23.01
C THR A 11 -9.81 -19.53 -22.29
N GLU A 12 -9.69 -19.68 -20.97
CA GLU A 12 -10.51 -20.62 -20.20
C GLU A 12 -11.61 -19.91 -19.43
N VAL A 13 -12.80 -20.52 -19.44
CA VAL A 13 -13.95 -20.04 -18.67
C VAL A 13 -13.87 -20.60 -17.26
N SER A 14 -14.28 -19.81 -16.27
CA SER A 14 -14.36 -20.28 -14.89
C SER A 14 -15.34 -21.44 -14.76
N SER A 15 -14.93 -22.51 -14.07
CA SER A 15 -15.82 -23.62 -13.68
C SER A 15 -16.73 -23.26 -12.50
N ALA A 16 -16.40 -22.19 -11.77
CA ALA A 16 -17.18 -21.63 -10.68
C ALA A 16 -17.53 -20.17 -11.01
N LEU A 17 -18.79 -19.92 -11.35
CA LEU A 17 -19.30 -18.60 -11.73
C LEU A 17 -19.47 -17.68 -10.50
N VAL A 18 -18.34 -17.31 -9.88
CA VAL A 18 -18.28 -16.45 -8.70
C VAL A 18 -17.39 -15.24 -8.98
N SER A 19 -17.89 -14.05 -8.67
CA SER A 19 -17.09 -12.82 -8.70
C SER A 19 -16.14 -12.76 -7.52
N LEU A 20 -14.96 -12.15 -7.71
CA LEU A 20 -14.03 -11.87 -6.62
C LEU A 20 -14.04 -10.38 -6.31
N ASP A 21 -14.32 -10.03 -5.06
CA ASP A 21 -14.23 -8.64 -4.61
C ASP A 21 -12.81 -8.10 -4.79
N TRP A 22 -11.80 -8.92 -4.47
CA TRP A 22 -10.39 -8.59 -4.59
C TRP A 22 -9.55 -9.81 -4.94
N VAL A 23 -8.70 -9.69 -5.94
CA VAL A 23 -7.69 -10.68 -6.32
C VAL A 23 -6.39 -9.96 -6.69
N GLY A 24 -5.25 -10.49 -6.24
CA GLY A 24 -3.97 -9.85 -6.45
C GLY A 24 -2.87 -10.35 -5.51
N MET A 25 -1.85 -9.54 -5.31
CA MET A 25 -0.64 -9.88 -4.56
C MET A 25 -0.65 -9.25 -3.19
N GLN A 26 -0.01 -9.90 -2.22
CA GLN A 26 0.12 -9.41 -0.85
C GLN A 26 1.57 -9.49 -0.40
N VAL A 27 1.93 -8.60 0.52
CA VAL A 27 3.25 -8.56 1.18
C VAL A 27 4.40 -8.45 0.16
N VAL A 28 4.21 -7.65 -0.89
CA VAL A 28 5.30 -7.34 -1.84
C VAL A 28 6.23 -6.31 -1.20
N GLU A 29 7.50 -6.65 -1.04
CA GLU A 29 8.51 -5.77 -0.45
C GLU A 29 9.14 -4.87 -1.52
N VAL A 30 9.03 -3.55 -1.36
CA VAL A 30 9.61 -2.56 -2.29
C VAL A 30 10.16 -1.34 -1.57
N PRO A 31 11.18 -0.67 -2.14
CA PRO A 31 11.59 0.65 -1.69
C PRO A 31 10.57 1.71 -2.13
N VAL A 32 10.10 2.56 -1.21
CA VAL A 32 9.18 3.67 -1.51
C VAL A 32 9.84 5.00 -1.23
N ARG A 33 9.82 5.90 -2.22
CA ARG A 33 10.39 7.24 -2.10
C ARG A 33 9.33 8.18 -1.52
N LEU A 34 9.65 8.86 -0.42
CA LEU A 34 8.74 9.81 0.24
C LEU A 34 9.19 11.25 -0.02
N ALA A 35 8.25 12.16 -0.25
CA ALA A 35 8.48 13.60 -0.27
C ALA A 35 8.41 14.23 1.14
N GLU A 36 8.97 13.56 2.15
CA GLU A 36 8.85 13.96 3.54
C GLU A 36 10.12 14.68 4.04
N ALA A 37 9.94 15.76 4.82
CA ALA A 37 11.07 16.56 5.28
C ALA A 37 11.99 15.72 6.19
N GLY A 38 13.28 15.67 5.84
CA GLY A 38 14.26 14.89 6.58
C GLY A 38 14.36 13.41 6.17
N VAL A 39 13.49 12.92 5.29
CA VAL A 39 13.62 11.59 4.66
C VAL A 39 14.44 11.73 3.38
N ARG A 40 15.65 11.17 3.37
CA ARG A 40 16.59 11.26 2.23
C ARG A 40 16.68 9.99 1.40
N HIS A 41 16.27 8.86 1.98
CA HIS A 41 16.39 7.55 1.36
C HIS A 41 15.01 6.91 1.22
N PRO A 42 14.81 6.04 0.22
CA PRO A 42 13.60 5.24 0.14
C PRO A 42 13.38 4.45 1.44
N VAL A 43 12.13 4.34 1.87
CA VAL A 43 11.74 3.49 3.00
C VAL A 43 11.42 2.09 2.52
N HIS A 44 11.74 1.08 3.33
CA HIS A 44 11.28 -0.28 3.09
C HIS A 44 9.77 -0.37 3.38
N ALA A 45 8.98 -0.81 2.40
CA ALA A 45 7.54 -0.92 2.51
C ALA A 45 7.02 -2.30 2.11
N HIS A 46 5.90 -2.69 2.70
CA HIS A 46 5.11 -3.85 2.31
C HIS A 46 3.86 -3.36 1.57
N VAL A 47 3.57 -3.99 0.43
CA VAL A 47 2.49 -3.57 -0.46
C VAL A 47 1.59 -4.73 -0.82
N ASP A 48 0.29 -4.56 -0.60
CA ASP A 48 -0.75 -5.39 -1.17
C ASP A 48 -1.37 -4.65 -2.36
N LEU A 49 -1.54 -5.32 -3.50
CA LEU A 49 -2.13 -4.74 -4.71
C LEU A 49 -3.15 -5.71 -5.30
N GLN A 50 -4.36 -5.22 -5.49
CA GLN A 50 -5.50 -6.04 -5.87
C GLN A 50 -6.37 -5.28 -6.87
N VAL A 51 -7.05 -6.04 -7.73
CA VAL A 51 -8.15 -5.57 -8.57
C VAL A 51 -9.39 -6.42 -8.30
N ASP A 52 -10.57 -5.94 -8.69
CA ASP A 52 -11.78 -6.75 -8.69
C ASP A 52 -11.82 -7.71 -9.89
N LEU A 53 -12.52 -8.83 -9.75
CA LEU A 53 -12.90 -9.71 -10.86
C LEU A 53 -14.42 -9.84 -10.85
N ALA A 54 -15.08 -8.83 -11.43
CA ALA A 54 -16.53 -8.71 -11.37
C ALA A 54 -17.24 -9.70 -12.31
N ASP A 55 -16.64 -10.04 -13.45
CA ASP A 55 -17.18 -11.01 -14.40
C ASP A 55 -16.91 -12.45 -13.92
N PRO A 56 -17.95 -13.20 -13.51
CA PRO A 56 -17.77 -14.56 -12.98
C PRO A 56 -17.37 -15.58 -14.05
N SER A 57 -17.46 -15.23 -15.33
CA SER A 57 -17.05 -16.10 -16.43
C SER A 57 -15.54 -16.10 -16.66
N VAL A 58 -14.85 -15.03 -16.23
CA VAL A 58 -13.39 -14.91 -16.35
C VAL A 58 -12.72 -15.75 -15.26
N LYS A 59 -11.75 -16.58 -15.67
CA LYS A 59 -11.08 -17.52 -14.76
C LYS A 59 -10.13 -16.85 -13.76
N GLY A 60 -9.52 -15.72 -14.12
CA GLY A 60 -8.58 -15.04 -13.24
C GLY A 60 -7.92 -13.81 -13.87
N ILE A 61 -6.87 -13.32 -13.19
CA ILE A 61 -6.12 -12.13 -13.60
C ILE A 61 -4.66 -12.46 -13.90
N HIS A 62 -4.01 -11.57 -14.65
CA HIS A 62 -2.56 -11.61 -14.85
C HIS A 62 -1.80 -10.91 -13.72
N MET A 63 -1.62 -11.60 -12.59
CA MET A 63 -0.98 -11.03 -11.38
C MET A 63 0.37 -10.36 -11.65
N SER A 64 1.18 -10.89 -12.57
CA SER A 64 2.49 -10.31 -12.93
C SER A 64 2.41 -8.87 -13.47
N ARG A 65 1.25 -8.44 -14.02
CA ARG A 65 1.04 -7.05 -14.46
C ARG A 65 1.05 -6.10 -13.26
N LEU A 66 0.43 -6.48 -12.15
CA LEU A 66 0.44 -5.70 -10.90
C LEU A 66 1.87 -5.52 -10.36
N TYR A 67 2.65 -6.61 -10.33
CA TYR A 67 4.04 -6.55 -9.88
C TYR A 67 4.89 -5.60 -10.73
N ARG A 68 4.81 -5.70 -12.06
CA ARG A 68 5.58 -4.85 -12.99
C ARG A 68 5.20 -3.37 -12.87
N LEU A 69 3.93 -3.08 -12.61
CA LEU A 69 3.47 -1.71 -12.36
C LEU A 69 4.03 -1.17 -11.05
N LEU A 70 3.97 -1.96 -9.98
CA LEU A 70 4.55 -1.58 -8.69
C LEU A 70 6.07 -1.39 -8.76
N ASP A 71 6.77 -2.29 -9.42
CA ASP A 71 8.23 -2.25 -9.59
C ASP A 71 8.66 -0.96 -10.29
N ARG A 72 8.05 -0.65 -11.43
CA ARG A 72 8.27 0.61 -12.16
C ARG A 72 7.94 1.83 -11.29
N TYR A 73 6.86 1.78 -10.51
CA TYR A 73 6.47 2.84 -9.60
C TYR A 73 7.53 3.05 -8.51
N ALA A 74 8.00 1.98 -7.87
CA ALA A 74 9.02 2.02 -6.83
C ALA A 74 10.35 2.61 -7.31
N GLU A 75 10.73 2.32 -8.56
CA GLU A 75 11.95 2.85 -9.17
C GLU A 75 11.86 4.35 -9.51
N HIS A 76 10.73 4.79 -10.07
CA HIS A 76 10.65 6.09 -10.75
C HIS A 76 9.84 7.15 -10.02
N GLN A 77 8.87 6.75 -9.19
CA GLN A 77 7.89 7.66 -8.60
C GLN A 77 8.23 8.03 -7.16
N ILE A 78 7.75 9.20 -6.76
CA ILE A 78 7.67 9.62 -5.37
C ILE A 78 6.22 9.42 -4.92
N LEU A 79 6.03 8.87 -3.71
CA LEU A 79 4.70 8.64 -3.15
C LEU A 79 3.97 9.96 -2.94
N SER A 80 2.84 10.10 -3.62
CA SER A 80 1.89 11.20 -3.52
C SER A 80 0.50 10.71 -3.92
N PRO A 81 -0.59 11.40 -3.55
CA PRO A 81 -1.93 11.04 -4.03
C PRO A 81 -2.03 10.94 -5.55
N ASP A 82 -1.40 11.87 -6.29
CA ASP A 82 -1.47 11.91 -7.75
C ASP A 82 -0.76 10.71 -8.39
N THR A 83 0.46 10.42 -7.95
CA THR A 83 1.24 9.28 -8.48
C THR A 83 0.62 7.94 -8.09
N LEU A 84 0.02 7.86 -6.91
CA LEU A 84 -0.72 6.68 -6.47
C LEU A 84 -2.00 6.49 -7.28
N GLY A 85 -2.75 7.58 -7.53
CA GLY A 85 -3.93 7.55 -8.41
C GLY A 85 -3.57 7.01 -9.80
N ALA A 86 -2.50 7.51 -10.40
CA ALA A 86 -2.01 7.04 -11.71
C ALA A 86 -1.59 5.56 -11.69
N LEU A 87 -0.96 5.08 -10.61
CA LEU A 87 -0.64 3.65 -10.45
C LEU A 87 -1.93 2.81 -10.42
N MET A 88 -2.93 3.24 -9.64
CA MET A 88 -4.18 2.50 -9.48
C MET A 88 -5.04 2.51 -10.75
N GLU A 89 -5.05 3.62 -11.47
CA GLU A 89 -5.65 3.70 -12.81
C GLU A 89 -4.96 2.72 -13.78
N ALA A 90 -3.63 2.73 -13.83
CA ALA A 90 -2.86 1.79 -14.65
C ALA A 90 -3.09 0.31 -14.26
N MET A 91 -3.32 0.01 -12.98
CA MET A 91 -3.71 -1.34 -12.54
C MET A 91 -5.04 -1.76 -13.17
N VAL A 92 -6.06 -0.90 -13.17
CA VAL A 92 -7.35 -1.17 -13.80
C VAL A 92 -7.21 -1.27 -15.33
N GLU A 93 -6.54 -0.31 -15.97
CA GLU A 93 -6.34 -0.29 -17.42
C GLU A 93 -5.61 -1.54 -17.92
N SER A 94 -4.59 -1.99 -17.18
CA SER A 94 -3.86 -3.22 -17.51
C SER A 94 -4.65 -4.51 -17.31
N HIS A 95 -5.89 -4.45 -16.79
CA HIS A 95 -6.78 -5.57 -16.52
C HIS A 95 -8.18 -5.39 -17.16
N LEU A 96 -8.29 -4.55 -18.20
CA LEU A 96 -9.53 -4.39 -18.96
C LEU A 96 -9.97 -5.67 -19.68
N ASP A 97 -9.02 -6.55 -20.02
CA ASP A 97 -9.25 -7.86 -20.62
C ASP A 97 -9.98 -8.85 -19.69
N CYS A 98 -9.93 -8.62 -18.36
CA CYS A 98 -10.73 -9.36 -17.37
C CYS A 98 -11.86 -8.51 -16.75
N HIS A 99 -12.21 -7.39 -17.38
CA HIS A 99 -13.29 -6.50 -16.94
C HIS A 99 -13.14 -5.95 -15.50
N SER A 100 -11.90 -5.82 -15.01
CA SER A 100 -11.64 -5.14 -13.74
C SER A 100 -12.03 -3.66 -13.86
N SER A 101 -12.62 -3.12 -12.80
CA SER A 101 -13.12 -1.75 -12.72
C SER A 101 -12.62 -0.98 -11.50
N ARG A 102 -12.03 -1.71 -10.54
CA ARG A 102 -11.58 -1.21 -9.25
C ARG A 102 -10.19 -1.72 -8.95
N ALA A 103 -9.42 -0.90 -8.26
CA ALA A 103 -8.14 -1.28 -7.70
C ALA A 103 -8.11 -0.96 -6.21
N ARG A 104 -7.35 -1.76 -5.45
CA ARG A 104 -7.05 -1.52 -4.05
C ARG A 104 -5.54 -1.68 -3.84
N LEU A 105 -4.98 -0.79 -3.04
CA LEU A 105 -3.60 -0.87 -2.60
C LEU A 105 -3.52 -0.64 -1.09
N THR A 106 -2.78 -1.49 -0.38
CA THR A 106 -2.41 -1.26 1.01
C THR A 106 -0.90 -1.11 1.08
N LEU A 107 -0.41 -0.02 1.63
CA LEU A 107 1.02 0.27 1.81
C LEU A 107 1.30 0.38 3.31
N SER A 108 2.33 -0.32 3.81
CA SER A 108 2.78 -0.21 5.19
C SER A 108 4.28 -0.03 5.27
N PHE A 109 4.74 0.96 6.04
CA PHE A 109 6.17 1.23 6.23
C PHE A 109 6.44 1.85 7.61
N ASN A 110 7.72 1.91 8.00
CA ASN A 110 8.16 2.61 9.20
C ASN A 110 8.79 3.94 8.82
N LEU A 111 8.25 5.03 9.35
CA LEU A 111 8.81 6.37 9.19
C LEU A 111 9.79 6.66 10.34
N LEU A 112 11.08 6.84 10.01
CA LEU A 112 12.10 7.25 10.98
C LEU A 112 12.15 8.77 11.07
N CYS A 113 11.81 9.33 12.23
CA CYS A 113 11.87 10.76 12.48
C CYS A 113 12.98 11.09 13.49
N ARG A 114 13.68 12.21 13.24
CA ARG A 114 14.65 12.77 14.18
C ARG A 114 13.90 13.53 15.29
N ARG A 115 14.22 13.24 16.56
CA ARG A 115 13.58 13.85 17.73
C ARG A 115 14.63 14.53 18.60
N PRO A 116 14.54 15.85 18.84
CA PRO A 116 15.47 16.55 19.72
C PRO A 116 15.33 16.07 21.17
N ALA A 117 16.44 16.09 21.91
CA ALA A 117 16.41 15.91 23.36
C ALA A 117 15.68 17.10 24.01
N LEU A 118 14.99 16.85 25.13
CA LEU A 118 14.20 17.87 25.81
C LEU A 118 15.07 18.94 26.50
N ILE A 119 16.26 18.56 26.97
CA ILE A 119 17.12 19.42 27.80
C ILE A 119 18.45 19.72 27.09
N THR A 120 19.12 18.70 26.55
CA THR A 120 20.44 18.86 25.93
C THR A 120 20.31 19.43 24.53
N GLU A 121 20.68 20.70 24.35
CA GLU A 121 20.74 21.35 23.06
C GLU A 121 21.65 20.60 22.08
N GLY A 122 21.26 20.53 20.81
CA GLY A 122 22.01 19.84 19.75
C GLY A 122 21.94 18.31 19.79
N LEU A 123 21.46 17.70 20.88
CA LEU A 123 21.28 16.25 20.97
C LEU A 123 19.96 15.81 20.35
N SER A 124 19.95 14.68 19.63
CA SER A 124 18.74 14.12 19.04
C SER A 124 18.82 12.60 18.94
N GLY A 125 17.65 11.94 18.96
CA GLY A 125 17.48 10.50 18.74
C GLY A 125 16.64 10.20 17.51
N TRP A 126 16.63 8.94 17.07
CA TRP A 126 15.70 8.44 16.05
C TRP A 126 14.52 7.75 16.71
N LYS A 127 13.33 7.94 16.15
CA LYS A 127 12.13 7.21 16.55
C LYS A 127 11.38 6.71 15.32
N SER A 128 10.95 5.46 15.38
CA SER A 128 10.16 4.81 14.34
C SER A 128 8.67 5.00 14.60
N TYR A 129 7.93 5.32 13.55
CA TYR A 129 6.49 5.45 13.55
C TYR A 129 5.93 4.57 12.44
N PRO A 130 5.21 3.49 12.77
CA PRO A 130 4.48 2.71 11.77
C PRO A 130 3.46 3.60 11.06
N VAL A 131 3.44 3.54 9.74
CA VAL A 131 2.49 4.24 8.87
C VAL A 131 1.80 3.20 7.99
N LYS A 132 0.49 3.31 7.89
CA LYS A 132 -0.34 2.53 6.97
C LYS A 132 -1.15 3.45 6.08
N LEU A 133 -1.23 3.09 4.81
CA LEU A 133 -2.02 3.77 3.80
C LEU A 133 -2.89 2.72 3.11
N ASP A 134 -4.20 2.91 3.16
CA ASP A 134 -5.19 2.12 2.44
C ASP A 134 -5.76 3.00 1.31
N ALA A 135 -5.67 2.54 0.07
CA ALA A 135 -6.13 3.25 -1.10
C ALA A 135 -7.11 2.40 -1.91
N THR A 136 -8.16 3.03 -2.42
CA THR A 136 -9.10 2.42 -3.35
C THR A 136 -9.34 3.34 -4.54
N TRP A 137 -9.39 2.74 -5.73
CA TRP A 137 -9.73 3.40 -6.99
C TRP A 137 -11.05 2.84 -7.49
N HIS A 138 -12.02 3.72 -7.68
CA HIS A 138 -13.34 3.33 -8.18
C HIS A 138 -14.00 4.53 -8.86
N ALA A 139 -14.59 4.31 -10.04
CA ALA A 139 -15.30 5.33 -10.82
C ALA A 139 -14.45 6.59 -11.07
N GLY A 140 -13.17 6.40 -11.44
CA GLY A 140 -12.24 7.49 -11.75
C GLY A 140 -11.81 8.33 -10.55
N ARG A 141 -12.00 7.83 -9.32
CA ARG A 141 -11.67 8.54 -8.09
C ARG A 141 -10.79 7.70 -7.18
N LEU A 142 -9.78 8.35 -6.62
CA LEU A 142 -8.96 7.83 -5.53
C LEU A 142 -9.61 8.17 -4.19
N CYS A 143 -9.81 7.16 -3.35
CA CYS A 143 -10.10 7.31 -1.93
C CYS A 143 -8.90 6.82 -1.13
N LEU A 144 -8.45 7.61 -0.17
CA LEU A 144 -7.21 7.41 0.55
C LEU A 144 -7.43 7.57 2.05
N ASP A 145 -7.08 6.53 2.81
CA ASP A 145 -7.06 6.52 4.26
C ASP A 145 -5.61 6.34 4.71
N VAL A 146 -5.15 7.20 5.62
CA VAL A 146 -3.77 7.17 6.15
C VAL A 146 -3.81 7.15 7.66
N SER A 147 -3.05 6.25 8.27
CA SER A 147 -2.90 6.14 9.72
C SER A 147 -1.43 6.05 10.12
N ALA A 148 -1.13 6.51 11.33
CA ALA A 148 0.20 6.42 11.92
C ALA A 148 0.10 6.10 13.42
N ASP A 149 0.95 5.19 13.88
CA ASP A 149 0.97 4.77 15.28
C ASP A 149 1.98 5.59 16.08
N ILE A 150 1.48 6.40 17.01
CA ILE A 150 2.29 7.28 17.85
C ILE A 150 2.41 6.71 19.26
N THR A 151 3.50 5.99 19.53
CA THR A 151 3.79 5.54 20.90
C THR A 151 4.15 6.72 21.79
N TYR A 152 3.46 6.89 22.92
CA TYR A 152 3.78 7.90 23.92
C TYR A 152 3.72 7.28 25.32
N SER A 153 4.42 7.90 26.27
CA SER A 153 4.32 7.54 27.68
C SER A 153 3.20 8.35 28.30
N SER A 154 2.21 7.69 28.88
CA SER A 154 1.18 8.30 29.71
C SER A 154 1.48 8.06 31.18
N THR A 155 0.92 8.90 32.06
CA THR A 155 0.98 8.69 33.52
C THR A 155 -0.42 8.84 34.07
N CYS A 156 -0.87 7.87 34.87
CA CYS A 156 -2.20 7.90 35.47
C CYS A 156 -2.28 8.99 36.54
N PRO A 157 -3.11 10.04 36.36
CA PRO A 157 -3.22 11.13 37.33
C PRO A 157 -3.72 10.64 38.69
N CYS A 158 -4.61 9.64 38.73
CA CYS A 158 -5.12 9.06 39.96
C CYS A 158 -4.03 8.36 40.77
N SER A 159 -3.16 7.60 40.10
CA SER A 159 -2.03 6.93 40.76
C SER A 159 -1.07 7.96 41.38
N ALA A 160 -0.77 9.05 40.66
CA ALA A 160 0.09 10.12 41.15
C ALA A 160 -0.53 10.91 42.32
N ALA A 161 -1.85 11.05 42.37
CA ALA A 161 -2.54 11.70 43.47
C ALA A 161 -2.54 10.83 44.74
N LEU A 162 -2.85 9.53 44.61
CA LEU A 162 -2.88 8.60 45.74
C LEU A 162 -1.50 8.42 46.38
N SER A 163 -0.42 8.42 45.60
CA SER A 163 0.93 8.29 46.16
C SER A 163 1.40 9.49 47.00
N ARG A 164 0.68 10.63 46.95
CA ARG A 164 1.02 11.87 47.66
C ARG A 164 0.20 12.07 48.95
N GLN A 165 -0.82 11.24 49.19
CA GLN A 165 -1.64 11.27 50.41
C GLN A 165 -1.02 10.39 51.52
N LEU A 166 0.21 10.70 51.92
CA LEU A 166 0.81 10.19 53.16
C LEU A 166 0.54 11.14 54.33
#